data_AF-A0A5K0W3J5-F1
#
_entry.id   AF-A0A5K0W3J5-F1
#
_cell.length_a   1.000
_cell.length_b   1.000
_cell.length_c   1.000
_cell.angle_alpha   90.00
_cell.angle_beta   90.00
_cell.angle_gamma   90.00
#
_symmetry.space_group_name_H-M   'P 1'
#
loop_
_entity.id
_entity.type
_entity.pdbx_description
1 polymer ?
#
loop_
_entity_poly.entity_id
_entity_poly.type
_entity_poly.pdbx_seq_one_letter_code
_entity_poly.pdbx_strand_id
1 'polypeptide(L)'
;VMPLLKTLVFNTICSLIFGLEKGCQRHSLVNDFKAMMDGIWSVPLNVPFTSFSRALRASASARSALTRLARAKRASCLQGLVSPHQDLITYLLSMKGENGKESILSEEEVIDNALFVMSAGYDVSSTLISFIIRILATQPDVYANVAR
;
A
#
# COMPACT_ATOMS: atom_id res chain seq x y z
N VAL A 1 13.82 -15.26 4.92
CA VAL A 1 14.11 -13.85 4.57
C VAL A 1 12.92 -13.17 3.88
N MET A 2 12.46 -13.66 2.72
CA MET A 2 11.38 -13.04 1.93
C MET A 2 10.07 -12.73 2.71
N PRO A 3 9.50 -13.62 3.55
CA PRO A 3 8.26 -13.31 4.28
C PRO A 3 8.41 -12.15 5.28
N LEU A 4 9.58 -12.02 5.89
CA LEU A 4 9.90 -10.92 6.80
C LEU A 4 10.04 -9.60 6.04
N LEU A 5 10.71 -9.62 4.89
CA LEU A 5 10.86 -8.44 4.03
C LEU A 5 9.54 -7.96 3.46
N LYS A 6 8.66 -8.88 3.03
CA LYS A 6 7.29 -8.52 2.60
C LYS A 6 6.53 -7.81 3.72
N THR A 7 6.63 -8.32 4.95
CA THR A 7 6.01 -7.68 6.12
C THR A 7 6.62 -6.32 6.45
N LEU A 8 7.94 -6.18 6.34
CA LEU A 8 8.66 -4.91 6.52
C LEU A 8 8.21 -3.87 5.49
N VAL A 9 8.29 -4.19 4.20
CA VAL A 9 7.90 -3.29 3.11
C VAL A 9 6.45 -2.87 3.22
N PHE A 10 5.53 -3.80 3.53
CA PHE A 10 4.14 -3.46 3.77
C PHE A 10 3.97 -2.44 4.91
N ASN A 11 4.65 -2.66 6.04
CA ASN A 11 4.60 -1.76 7.19
C ASN A 11 5.17 -0.37 6.85
N THR A 12 6.23 -0.32 6.04
CA THR A 12 6.83 0.91 5.53
C THR A 12 5.84 1.66 4.64
N ILE A 13 5.19 0.99 3.69
CA ILE A 13 4.16 1.59 2.84
C ILE A 13 3.01 2.15 3.69
N CYS A 14 2.48 1.37 4.62
CA CYS A 14 1.40 1.84 5.49
C CYS A 14 1.78 3.09 6.29
N SER A 15 2.99 3.11 6.84
CA SER A 15 3.43 4.22 7.70
C SER A 15 3.81 5.45 6.88
N LEU A 16 4.65 5.28 5.85
CA LEU A 16 5.24 6.39 5.10
C LEU A 16 4.34 6.90 3.96
N ILE A 17 3.59 6.01 3.31
CA ILE A 17 2.76 6.37 2.15
C ILE A 17 1.33 6.70 2.56
N PHE A 18 0.78 6.04 3.60
CA PHE A 18 -0.62 6.26 4.01
C PHE A 18 -0.78 6.89 5.39
N GLY A 19 0.31 7.10 6.14
CA GLY A 19 0.23 7.62 7.51
C GLY A 19 -0.61 6.76 8.44
N LEU A 20 -0.71 5.45 8.17
CA LEU A 20 -1.51 4.50 8.95
C LEU A 20 -0.63 3.89 10.02
N GLU A 21 -0.79 4.28 11.29
CA GLU A 21 -0.01 3.79 12.43
C GLU A 21 -0.25 2.32 12.79
N LYS A 22 0.58 1.76 13.68
CA LYS A 22 0.46 0.37 14.13
C LYS A 22 -0.85 0.23 14.91
N GLY A 23 -1.66 -0.76 14.56
CA GLY A 23 -2.91 -1.04 15.25
C GLY A 23 -3.75 -2.07 14.51
N CYS A 24 -4.95 -2.35 15.04
CA CYS A 24 -5.87 -3.34 14.48
C CYS A 24 -6.24 -3.04 13.02
N GLN A 25 -6.41 -1.76 12.68
CA GLN A 25 -6.74 -1.34 11.30
C GLN A 25 -5.64 -1.73 10.31
N ARG A 26 -4.37 -1.46 10.64
CA ARG A 26 -3.23 -1.87 9.82
C ARG A 26 -3.17 -3.39 9.71
N HIS A 27 -3.34 -4.12 10.82
CA HIS A 27 -3.25 -5.57 10.83
C HIS A 27 -4.32 -6.24 9.93
N SER A 28 -5.56 -5.74 9.96
CA SER A 28 -6.62 -6.19 9.06
C SER A 28 -6.25 -5.93 7.59
N LEU A 29 -5.77 -4.72 7.30
CA LEU A 29 -5.38 -4.33 5.95
C LEU A 29 -4.22 -5.19 5.39
N VAL A 30 -3.25 -5.60 6.23
CA VAL A 30 -2.18 -6.53 5.83
C VAL A 30 -2.76 -7.83 5.27
N ASN A 31 -3.70 -8.42 6.00
CA ASN A 31 -4.24 -9.73 5.67
C ASN A 31 -5.09 -9.68 4.41
N ASP A 32 -5.95 -8.65 4.29
CA ASP A 32 -6.74 -8.41 3.09
C ASP A 32 -5.85 -8.13 1.88
N PHE A 33 -4.81 -7.33 2.04
CA PHE A 33 -3.88 -7.02 0.97
C PHE A 33 -3.09 -8.25 0.51
N LYS A 34 -2.61 -9.09 1.43
CA LYS A 34 -1.93 -10.35 1.07
C LYS A 34 -2.86 -11.27 0.27
N ALA A 35 -4.09 -11.46 0.74
CA ALA A 35 -5.08 -12.27 0.03
C ALA A 35 -5.44 -11.69 -1.34
N MET A 36 -5.44 -10.36 -1.50
CA MET A 36 -5.61 -9.69 -2.78
C MET A 36 -4.44 -9.98 -3.72
N MET A 37 -3.20 -9.83 -3.25
CA MET A 37 -1.99 -10.08 -4.04
C MET A 37 -1.86 -11.55 -4.45
N ASP A 38 -2.30 -12.50 -3.62
CA ASP A 38 -2.29 -13.93 -3.97
C ASP A 38 -3.22 -14.25 -5.15
N GLY A 39 -4.26 -13.44 -5.39
CA GLY A 39 -5.16 -13.64 -6.52
C GLY A 39 -4.83 -12.82 -7.77
N ILE A 40 -3.94 -11.81 -7.68
CA ILE A 40 -3.64 -10.91 -8.81
C ILE A 40 -3.03 -11.65 -10.01
N TRP A 41 -2.24 -12.69 -9.75
CA TRP A 41 -1.59 -13.53 -10.75
C TRP A 41 -2.30 -14.88 -10.95
N SER A 42 -3.51 -15.04 -10.40
CA SER A 42 -4.23 -16.30 -10.47
C SER A 42 -5.19 -16.38 -11.67
N VAL A 43 -5.65 -17.59 -12.00
CA VAL A 43 -6.64 -17.79 -13.06
C VAL A 43 -7.92 -17.01 -12.71
N PRO A 44 -8.46 -16.17 -13.62
CA PRO A 44 -9.58 -15.27 -13.32
C PRO A 44 -10.93 -16.01 -13.30
N LEU A 45 -11.07 -16.98 -12.40
CA LEU A 45 -12.28 -17.78 -12.20
C LEU A 45 -12.93 -17.45 -10.85
N ASN A 46 -14.08 -16.77 -10.92
CA ASN A 46 -14.86 -16.40 -9.75
C ASN A 46 -15.78 -17.55 -9.29
N VAL A 47 -15.18 -18.62 -8.80
CA VAL A 47 -15.90 -19.73 -8.15
C VAL A 47 -15.45 -19.87 -6.69
N PRO A 48 -16.29 -20.44 -5.81
CA PRO A 48 -15.91 -20.68 -4.42
C PRO A 48 -14.56 -21.39 -4.32
N PHE A 49 -13.79 -21.06 -3.28
CA PHE A 49 -12.49 -21.65 -2.96
C PHE A 49 -11.30 -21.27 -3.86
N THR A 50 -11.48 -20.55 -4.98
CA THR A 50 -10.35 -20.05 -5.78
C THR A 50 -9.60 -18.90 -5.09
N SER A 51 -8.32 -18.75 -5.44
CA SER A 51 -7.53 -17.57 -5.07
C SER A 51 -8.16 -16.29 -5.61
N PHE A 52 -8.70 -16.33 -6.84
CA PHE A 52 -9.37 -15.18 -7.45
C PHE A 52 -10.61 -14.74 -6.66
N SER A 53 -11.51 -15.66 -6.28
CA SER A 53 -12.69 -15.29 -5.49
C SER A 53 -12.34 -14.81 -4.07
N ARG A 54 -11.28 -15.35 -3.46
CA ARG A 54 -10.74 -14.82 -2.19
C ARG A 54 -10.18 -13.41 -2.37
N ALA A 55 -9.41 -13.17 -3.43
CA ALA A 55 -8.82 -11.87 -3.71
C ALA A 55 -9.87 -10.80 -4.01
N LEU A 56 -10.97 -11.15 -4.70
CA LEU A 56 -12.09 -10.22 -4.90
C LEU A 56 -12.72 -9.78 -3.57
N ARG A 57 -12.98 -10.73 -2.65
CA ARG A 57 -13.51 -10.41 -1.31
C ARG A 57 -12.52 -9.56 -0.50
N ALA A 58 -11.24 -9.91 -0.56
CA ALA A 58 -10.19 -9.19 0.16
C ALA A 58 -10.00 -7.77 -0.41
N SER A 59 -10.08 -7.61 -1.73
CA SER A 59 -10.05 -6.30 -2.40
C SER A 59 -11.22 -5.42 -1.95
N ALA A 60 -12.44 -5.98 -1.87
CA ALA A 60 -13.60 -5.24 -1.37
C ALA A 60 -13.41 -4.78 0.10
N SER A 61 -12.86 -5.64 0.96
CA SER A 61 -12.54 -5.30 2.34
C SER A 61 -11.46 -4.21 2.44
N ALA A 62 -10.35 -4.36 1.70
CA ALA A 62 -9.27 -3.39 1.65
C ALA A 62 -9.74 -2.01 1.13
N ARG A 63 -10.56 -2.00 0.07
CA ARG A 63 -11.22 -0.78 -0.44
C ARG A 63 -12.04 -0.10 0.65
N SER A 64 -12.91 -0.84 1.35
CA SER A 64 -13.72 -0.30 2.44
C SER A 64 -12.87 0.34 3.56
N ALA A 65 -11.78 -0.32 3.95
CA ALA A 65 -10.86 0.18 4.96
C ALA A 65 -10.16 1.48 4.51
N LEU A 66 -9.67 1.52 3.26
CA LEU A 66 -9.03 2.72 2.70
C LEU A 66 -10.04 3.85 2.49
N THR A 67 -11.28 3.57 2.09
CA THR A 67 -12.34 4.58 1.97
C THR A 67 -12.61 5.26 3.31
N ARG A 68 -12.71 4.47 4.39
CA ARG A 68 -12.84 5.02 5.75
C ARG A 68 -11.65 5.90 6.13
N LEU A 69 -10.43 5.46 5.80
CA LEU A 69 -9.21 6.23 6.06
C LEU A 69 -9.21 7.56 5.28
N ALA A 70 -9.54 7.53 3.99
CA ALA A 70 -9.60 8.71 3.13
C ALA A 70 -10.64 9.72 3.63
N ARG A 71 -11.82 9.27 4.06
CA ARG A 71 -12.85 10.13 4.64
C ARG A 71 -12.40 10.79 5.94
N ALA A 72 -11.77 10.03 6.83
CA ALA A 72 -11.23 10.57 8.08
C ALA A 72 -10.14 11.62 7.82
N LYS A 73 -9.25 11.37 6.86
CA LYS A 73 -8.22 12.33 6.44
C LYS A 73 -8.84 13.57 5.80
N ARG A 74 -9.83 13.42 4.93
CA ARG A 74 -10.56 14.55 4.31
C ARG A 74 -11.17 15.47 5.36
N ALA A 75 -11.83 14.89 6.38
CA ALA A 75 -12.39 15.67 7.49
C ALA A 75 -11.31 16.44 8.26
N SER A 76 -10.15 15.82 8.49
CA SER A 76 -9.02 16.43 9.18
C SER A 76 -8.37 17.56 8.36
N CYS A 77 -8.29 17.42 7.03
CA CYS A 77 -7.83 18.49 6.13
C CYS A 77 -8.75 19.71 6.15
N LEU A 78 -10.08 19.49 6.17
CA LEU A 78 -11.05 20.59 6.27
C LEU A 78 -10.93 21.37 7.58
N GLN A 79 -10.47 20.73 8.65
CA GLN A 79 -10.21 21.35 9.95
C GLN A 79 -8.82 22.01 10.04
N GLY A 80 -8.00 21.94 8.99
CA GLY A 80 -6.64 22.48 8.97
C GLY A 80 -5.65 21.71 9.87
N LEU A 81 -6.00 20.50 10.30
CA LEU A 81 -5.19 19.69 11.23
C LEU A 81 -4.07 18.89 10.55
N VAL A 82 -4.10 18.78 9.22
CA VAL A 82 -3.24 17.89 8.43
C VAL A 82 -2.69 18.65 7.24
N SER A 83 -1.38 18.54 7.02
CA SER A 83 -0.71 19.15 5.86
C SER A 83 -1.03 18.39 4.57
N PRO A 84 -1.29 19.07 3.43
CA PRO A 84 -1.51 18.44 2.13
C PRO A 84 -0.44 17.44 1.70
N HIS A 85 0.79 17.57 2.22
CA HIS A 85 1.94 16.73 1.85
C HIS A 85 2.30 15.67 2.89
N GLN A 86 1.41 15.39 3.85
CA GLN A 86 1.70 14.47 4.94
C GLN A 86 1.79 13.00 4.49
N ASP A 87 0.93 12.58 3.56
CA ASP A 87 0.90 11.24 2.99
C ASP A 87 0.20 11.24 1.63
N LEU A 88 0.32 10.15 0.87
CA LEU A 88 -0.22 10.05 -0.49
C LEU A 88 -1.73 10.25 -0.53
N ILE A 89 -2.50 9.65 0.40
CA ILE A 89 -3.96 9.79 0.38
C ILE A 89 -4.35 11.25 0.60
N THR A 90 -3.70 11.91 1.56
CA THR A 90 -3.89 13.33 1.85
C THR A 90 -3.53 14.21 0.66
N TYR A 91 -2.41 13.91 0.00
CA TYR A 91 -1.96 14.60 -1.19
C TYR A 91 -2.98 14.46 -2.32
N LEU A 92 -3.41 13.25 -2.65
CA LEU A 92 -4.42 12.98 -3.68
C LEU A 92 -5.75 13.67 -3.38
N LEU A 93 -6.19 13.68 -2.11
CA LEU A 93 -7.39 14.40 -1.67
C LEU A 93 -7.27 15.92 -1.77
N SER A 94 -6.05 16.46 -1.74
CA SER A 94 -5.78 17.90 -1.79
C SER A 94 -5.63 18.44 -3.21
N MET A 95 -5.51 17.57 -4.22
CA MET A 95 -5.39 17.95 -5.62
C MET A 95 -6.67 18.63 -6.12
N LYS A 96 -6.56 19.90 -6.51
CA LYS A 96 -7.67 20.69 -7.02
C LYS A 96 -7.50 21.00 -8.50
N GLY A 97 -8.61 21.01 -9.23
CA GLY A 97 -8.65 21.33 -10.66
C GLY A 97 -8.24 22.78 -10.94
N GLU A 98 -8.17 23.15 -12.21
CA GLU A 98 -7.72 24.47 -12.66
C GLU A 98 -8.52 25.63 -12.05
N ASN A 99 -9.79 25.39 -11.71
CA ASN A 99 -10.68 26.35 -11.06
C ASN A 99 -10.46 26.48 -9.54
N GLY A 100 -9.59 25.66 -8.93
CA GLY A 100 -9.26 25.67 -7.51
C GLY A 100 -10.41 25.28 -6.56
N LYS A 101 -11.55 24.85 -7.09
CA LYS A 101 -12.78 24.57 -6.32
C LYS A 101 -13.11 23.09 -6.26
N GLU A 102 -12.86 22.35 -7.32
CA GLU A 102 -13.22 20.93 -7.43
C GLU A 102 -12.00 20.03 -7.20
N SER A 103 -12.24 18.88 -6.57
CA SER A 103 -11.22 17.83 -6.46
C SER A 103 -10.94 17.27 -7.86
N ILE A 104 -9.67 17.09 -8.22
CA ILE A 104 -9.29 16.45 -9.49
C ILE A 104 -9.73 14.98 -9.49
N LEU A 105 -9.60 14.32 -8.34
CA LEU A 105 -9.86 12.90 -8.19
C LEU A 105 -11.15 12.67 -7.41
N SER A 106 -11.94 11.73 -7.89
CA SER A 106 -13.03 11.13 -7.14
C SER A 106 -12.51 10.31 -5.96
N GLU A 107 -13.38 10.02 -4.99
CA GLU A 107 -13.01 9.16 -3.86
C GLU A 107 -12.54 7.78 -4.36
N GLU A 108 -13.21 7.21 -5.37
CA GLU A 108 -12.84 5.92 -5.95
C GLU A 108 -11.44 5.95 -6.57
N GLU A 109 -11.11 6.97 -7.35
CA GLU A 109 -9.79 7.12 -7.97
C GLU A 109 -8.69 7.30 -6.93
N VAL A 110 -8.94 8.00 -5.82
CA VAL A 110 -7.97 8.09 -4.71
C VAL A 110 -7.68 6.71 -4.12
N ILE A 111 -8.71 5.89 -3.93
CA ILE A 111 -8.55 4.53 -3.40
C ILE A 111 -7.85 3.61 -4.39
N ASP A 112 -8.18 3.70 -5.68
CA ASP A 112 -7.53 2.94 -6.74
C ASP A 112 -6.04 3.26 -6.83
N ASN A 113 -5.68 4.55 -6.82
CA ASN A 113 -4.28 4.97 -6.83
C ASN A 113 -3.54 4.50 -5.58
N ALA A 114 -4.17 4.56 -4.39
CA ALA A 114 -3.58 4.04 -3.17
C ALA A 114 -3.31 2.52 -3.26
N LEU A 115 -4.31 1.73 -3.69
CA LEU A 115 -4.15 0.29 -3.87
C LEU A 115 -3.08 -0.05 -4.92
N PHE A 116 -3.03 0.71 -6.01
CA PHE A 116 -2.03 0.55 -7.07
C PHE A 116 -0.61 0.78 -6.54
N VAL A 117 -0.36 1.91 -5.87
CA VAL A 117 0.96 2.23 -5.30
C VAL A 117 1.38 1.20 -4.26
N MET A 118 0.45 0.76 -3.40
CA MET A 118 0.72 -0.29 -2.42
C MET A 118 1.11 -1.62 -3.09
N SER A 119 0.39 -2.01 -4.15
CA SER A 119 0.66 -3.24 -4.91
C SER A 119 2.01 -3.19 -5.61
N ALA A 120 2.30 -2.07 -6.28
CA ALA A 120 3.54 -1.86 -7.02
C ALA A 120 4.77 -1.86 -6.10
N GLY A 121 4.70 -1.16 -4.96
CA GLY A 121 5.82 -1.09 -4.01
C GLY A 121 6.06 -2.40 -3.27
N TYR A 122 5.01 -3.16 -2.96
CA TYR A 122 5.10 -4.34 -2.11
C TYR A 122 5.97 -5.45 -2.70
N ASP A 123 5.63 -5.95 -3.89
CA ASP A 123 6.33 -7.10 -4.46
C ASP A 123 7.71 -6.70 -5.03
N VAL A 124 7.81 -5.52 -5.64
CA VAL A 124 9.06 -5.06 -6.26
C VAL A 124 10.11 -4.77 -5.19
N SER A 125 9.80 -3.95 -4.18
CA SER A 125 10.77 -3.59 -3.15
C SER A 125 11.14 -4.78 -2.27
N SER A 126 10.18 -5.66 -1.92
CA SER A 126 10.50 -6.86 -1.13
C SER A 126 11.41 -7.82 -1.88
N THR A 127 11.21 -7.97 -3.19
CA THR A 127 12.07 -8.79 -4.06
C THR A 127 13.45 -8.18 -4.21
N LEU A 128 13.55 -6.88 -4.49
CA LEU A 128 14.82 -6.17 -4.62
C LEU A 128 15.65 -6.27 -3.32
N ILE A 129 15.05 -5.97 -2.17
CA ILE A 129 15.76 -6.05 -0.88
C ILE A 129 16.18 -7.50 -0.59
N SER A 130 15.38 -8.50 -0.97
CA SER A 130 15.76 -9.91 -0.84
C SER A 130 17.00 -10.24 -1.65
N PHE A 131 17.10 -9.73 -2.89
CA PHE A 131 18.28 -9.91 -3.71
C PHE A 131 19.49 -9.16 -3.16
N ILE A 132 19.32 -7.93 -2.67
CA ILE A 132 20.40 -7.18 -2.02
C ILE A 132 20.96 -7.98 -0.84
N ILE A 133 20.11 -8.47 0.07
CA ILE A 133 20.54 -9.27 1.22
C ILE A 133 21.26 -10.54 0.75
N ARG A 134 20.75 -11.22 -0.28
CA ARG A 134 21.40 -12.41 -0.84
C ARG A 134 22.78 -12.10 -1.40
N ILE A 135 22.93 -11.03 -2.18
CA ILE A 135 24.21 -10.62 -2.78
C ILE A 135 25.21 -10.30 -1.66
N LEU A 136 24.82 -9.46 -0.69
CA LEU A 136 25.67 -9.11 0.44
C LEU A 136 26.10 -10.33 1.27
N ALA A 137 25.23 -11.32 1.44
CA ALA A 137 25.56 -12.54 2.19
C ALA A 137 26.46 -13.52 1.42
N THR A 138 26.45 -13.48 0.08
CA THR A 138 27.14 -14.46 -0.78
C THR A 138 28.39 -13.92 -1.46
N GLN A 139 28.59 -12.60 -1.48
CA GLN A 139 29.73 -11.94 -2.13
C GLN A 139 30.49 -11.06 -1.11
N PRO A 140 31.52 -11.61 -0.44
CA PRO A 140 32.28 -10.90 0.59
C PRO A 140 32.93 -9.60 0.10
N ASP A 141 33.40 -9.57 -1.16
CA ASP A 141 34.02 -8.37 -1.73
C ASP A 141 33.00 -7.22 -1.89
N VAL A 142 31.77 -7.55 -2.29
CA VAL A 142 30.68 -6.57 -2.39
C VAL A 142 30.29 -6.07 -1.00
N TYR A 143 30.15 -6.99 -0.05
CA TYR A 143 29.85 -6.63 1.34
C TYR A 143 30.92 -5.70 1.94
N ALA A 144 32.20 -6.02 1.75
CA ALA A 144 33.32 -5.22 2.25
C ALA A 144 33.33 -3.80 1.67
N ASN A 145 32.92 -3.63 0.41
CA ASN A 145 32.81 -2.30 -0.21
C ASN A 145 31.61 -1.49 0.30
N VAL A 146 30.50 -2.14 0.67
CA VAL A 146 29.30 -1.47 1.20
C VAL A 146 29.43 -1.16 2.70
N ALA A 147 30.19 -1.97 3.45
CA ALA A 147 30.38 -1.82 4.89
C ALA A 147 31.47 -0.81 5.29
N ARG A 148 32.16 -0.21 4.31
CA ARG A 148 33.11 0.89 4.52
C ARG A 148 32.37 2.23 4.67
#